data_AF-A0A7W4V059-F1
#
_entry.id   AF-A0A7W4V059-F1
#
_cell.length_a   1.000
_cell.length_b   1.000
_cell.length_c   1.000
_cell.angle_alpha   90.00
_cell.angle_beta   90.00
_cell.angle_gamma   90.00
#
_symmetry.space_group_name_H-M   'P 1'
#
loop_
_entity.id
_entity.type
_entity.pdbx_description
1 polymer ?
#
loop_
_entity_poly.entity_id
_entity_poly.type
_entity_poly.pdbx_seq_one_letter_code
_entity_poly.pdbx_strand_id
1 'polypeptide(L)'
;MGQQDGGYLDWLRWHDSLTTEERIARGPFQSAFAVGRGEHGKGAIDRARRQASIASHVLDQVEEQAVFALLVDGHSVRDVAASTGLSKSEVGRIAKRFERDGDTLVSHATLAPLGAADDVRDGIRAAWGHR
;
A
#
# COMPACT_ATOMS: atom_id res chain seq x y z
N MET A 1 -0.02 -15.44 -46.30
CA MET A 1 -0.98 -14.42 -45.81
C MET A 1 -0.84 -14.36 -44.31
N GLY A 2 -0.43 -13.21 -43.78
CA GLY A 2 -0.04 -13.06 -42.37
C GLY A 2 -1.24 -13.18 -41.45
N GLN A 3 -1.16 -14.12 -40.51
CA GLN A 3 -2.01 -14.16 -39.34
C GLN A 3 -1.54 -13.01 -38.44
N GLN A 4 -2.27 -11.89 -38.46
CA GLN A 4 -2.02 -10.81 -37.51
C GLN A 4 -2.39 -11.33 -36.13
N ASP A 5 -1.38 -11.63 -35.32
CA ASP A 5 -1.51 -11.79 -33.88
C ASP A 5 -2.29 -10.59 -33.35
N GLY A 6 -3.49 -10.85 -32.82
CA GLY A 6 -4.29 -9.86 -32.12
C GLY A 6 -3.50 -9.37 -30.91
N GLY A 7 -2.76 -8.28 -31.09
CA GLY A 7 -1.83 -7.78 -30.10
C GLY A 7 -2.52 -7.38 -28.79
N TYR A 8 -1.73 -7.11 -27.76
CA TYR A 8 -2.15 -6.58 -26.44
C TYR A 8 -3.23 -5.47 -26.53
N LEU A 9 -3.19 -4.66 -27.60
CA LEU A 9 -4.15 -3.59 -27.85
C LEU A 9 -5.56 -4.08 -28.25
N ASP A 10 -5.68 -5.25 -28.88
CA ASP A 10 -6.98 -5.86 -29.23
C ASP A 10 -7.66 -6.44 -27.99
N TRP A 11 -6.86 -6.99 -27.05
CA TRP A 11 -7.36 -7.43 -25.74
C TRP A 11 -7.87 -6.27 -24.85
N LEU A 12 -7.34 -5.05 -25.06
CA LEU A 12 -7.77 -3.81 -24.40
C LEU A 12 -8.93 -3.08 -25.10
N ARG A 13 -9.34 -3.50 -26.31
CA ARG A 13 -10.43 -2.83 -27.05
C ARG A 13 -11.80 -3.11 -26.42
N TRP A 14 -12.71 -2.15 -26.59
CA TRP A 14 -14.10 -2.27 -26.20
C TRP A 14 -14.82 -3.32 -27.06
N HIS A 15 -15.54 -4.23 -26.40
CA HIS A 15 -16.44 -5.18 -27.05
C HIS A 15 -17.81 -5.10 -26.38
N ASP A 16 -18.81 -4.61 -27.12
CA ASP A 16 -20.20 -4.49 -26.64
C ASP A 16 -20.80 -5.83 -26.22
N SER A 17 -20.29 -6.94 -26.76
CA SER A 17 -20.75 -8.29 -26.47
C SER A 17 -20.31 -8.85 -25.11
N LEU A 18 -19.36 -8.19 -24.42
CA LEU A 18 -18.85 -8.72 -23.15
C LEU A 18 -19.78 -8.40 -21.98
N THR A 19 -19.99 -9.39 -21.13
CA THR A 19 -20.65 -9.25 -19.84
C THR A 19 -19.78 -8.48 -18.84
N THR A 20 -20.37 -8.03 -17.73
CA THR A 20 -19.63 -7.38 -16.64
C THR A 20 -18.54 -8.29 -16.04
N GLU A 21 -18.82 -9.58 -15.88
CA GLU A 21 -17.88 -10.56 -15.32
C GLU A 21 -16.70 -10.82 -16.26
N GLU A 22 -16.94 -10.91 -17.56
CA GLU A 22 -15.88 -11.05 -18.57
C GLU A 22 -14.98 -9.81 -18.63
N ARG A 23 -15.54 -8.61 -18.43
CA ARG A 23 -14.77 -7.37 -18.31
C ARG A 23 -13.91 -7.34 -17.04
N ILE A 24 -14.44 -7.82 -15.91
CA ILE A 24 -13.68 -7.95 -14.65
C ILE A 24 -12.53 -8.97 -14.80
N ALA A 25 -12.79 -10.10 -15.46
CA ALA A 25 -11.81 -11.16 -15.68
C ALA A 25 -10.63 -10.73 -16.56
N ARG A 26 -10.83 -9.74 -17.44
CA ARG A 26 -9.77 -9.07 -18.20
C ARG A 26 -8.94 -8.08 -17.36
N GLY A 27 -9.18 -8.00 -16.06
CA GLY A 27 -8.27 -7.38 -15.10
C GLY A 27 -8.56 -5.90 -14.81
N PRO A 28 -8.09 -5.41 -13.65
CA PRO A 28 -8.47 -4.11 -13.08
C PRO A 28 -7.86 -2.90 -13.80
N PHE A 29 -7.02 -3.13 -14.81
CA PHE A 29 -6.22 -2.09 -15.49
C PHE A 29 -6.87 -1.56 -16.78
N GLN A 30 -8.10 -1.99 -17.09
CA GLN A 30 -8.81 -1.53 -18.28
C GLN A 30 -9.66 -0.29 -17.96
N SER A 31 -9.45 0.80 -18.71
CA SER A 31 -10.31 2.00 -18.66
C SER A 31 -11.79 1.68 -18.86
N ALA A 32 -12.07 0.59 -19.60
CA ALA A 32 -13.41 0.06 -19.87
C ALA A 32 -14.17 -0.39 -18.61
N PHE A 33 -13.49 -0.68 -17.49
CA PHE A 33 -14.11 -1.10 -16.24
C PHE A 33 -15.10 -0.06 -15.66
N ALA A 34 -14.88 1.22 -15.97
CA ALA A 34 -15.70 2.32 -15.47
C ALA A 34 -16.83 2.76 -16.43
N VAL A 35 -16.92 2.17 -17.64
CA VAL A 35 -17.94 2.54 -18.64
C VAL A 35 -19.34 2.22 -18.11
N GLY A 36 -20.28 3.15 -18.29
CA GLY A 36 -21.65 3.03 -17.77
C GLY A 36 -21.78 3.20 -16.25
N ARG A 37 -20.69 3.52 -15.53
CA ARG A 37 -20.68 3.74 -14.08
C ARG A 37 -20.22 5.15 -13.68
N GLY A 38 -20.33 6.12 -14.59
CA GLY A 38 -19.83 7.48 -14.40
C GLY A 38 -20.36 8.15 -13.12
N GLU A 39 -21.63 7.94 -12.80
CA GLU A 39 -22.28 8.44 -11.56
C GLU A 39 -21.64 7.91 -10.26
N HIS A 40 -20.99 6.74 -10.31
CA HIS A 40 -20.29 6.12 -9.19
C HIS A 40 -18.81 6.52 -9.11
N GLY A 41 -18.31 7.32 -10.06
CA GLY A 41 -16.90 7.65 -10.20
C GLY A 41 -16.29 8.30 -8.96
N LYS A 42 -17.01 9.26 -8.33
CA LYS A 42 -16.56 9.88 -7.07
C LYS A 42 -16.41 8.84 -5.95
N GLY A 43 -17.40 7.98 -5.75
CA GLY A 43 -17.35 6.93 -4.73
C GLY A 43 -16.27 5.89 -4.98
N ALA A 44 -15.93 5.60 -6.25
CA ALA A 44 -14.78 4.76 -6.59
C ALA A 44 -13.46 5.44 -6.22
N ILE A 45 -13.29 6.73 -6.57
CA ILE A 45 -12.09 7.51 -6.24
C ILE A 45 -11.92 7.63 -4.72
N ASP A 46 -12.97 7.97 -3.98
CA ASP A 46 -12.90 8.14 -2.53
C ASP A 46 -12.52 6.83 -1.82
N ARG A 47 -13.07 5.69 -2.27
CA ARG A 47 -12.67 4.36 -1.78
C ARG A 47 -11.21 4.05 -2.08
N ALA A 48 -10.75 4.30 -3.32
CA ALA A 48 -9.36 4.07 -3.70
C ALA A 48 -8.40 4.95 -2.89
N ARG A 49 -8.74 6.22 -2.67
CA ARG A 49 -7.98 7.13 -1.81
C ARG A 49 -7.93 6.67 -0.36
N ARG A 50 -9.06 6.20 0.20
CA ARG A 50 -9.08 5.63 1.55
C ARG A 50 -8.15 4.42 1.66
N GLN A 51 -8.21 3.50 0.69
CA GLN A 51 -7.35 2.31 0.69
C GLN A 51 -5.86 2.66 0.55
N ALA A 52 -5.51 3.60 -0.34
CA ALA A 52 -4.15 4.10 -0.47
C ALA A 52 -3.65 4.76 0.84
N SER A 53 -4.51 5.54 1.51
CA SER A 53 -4.18 6.15 2.79
C SER A 53 -3.94 5.09 3.88
N ILE A 54 -4.77 4.04 3.96
CA ILE A 54 -4.55 2.93 4.90
C ILE A 54 -3.21 2.23 4.62
N ALA A 55 -2.94 1.90 3.36
CA ALA A 55 -1.70 1.23 2.97
C ALA A 55 -0.45 2.06 3.32
N SER A 56 -0.51 3.38 3.12
CA SER A 56 0.57 4.30 3.52
C SER A 56 0.82 4.24 5.02
N HIS A 57 -0.23 4.30 5.84
CA HIS A 57 -0.06 4.23 7.31
C HIS A 57 0.47 2.88 7.78
N VAL A 58 0.05 1.77 7.13
CA VAL A 58 0.59 0.44 7.41
C VAL A 58 2.08 0.41 7.12
N LEU A 59 2.50 0.91 5.95
CA LEU A 59 3.92 0.96 5.56
C LEU A 59 4.74 1.78 6.55
N ASP A 60 4.33 3.02 6.82
CA ASP A 60 5.04 3.93 7.74
C ASP A 60 5.25 3.27 9.12
N GLN A 61 4.20 2.64 9.65
CA GLN A 61 4.25 2.01 10.96
C GLN A 61 5.11 0.74 10.98
N VAL A 62 5.09 -0.06 9.91
CA VAL A 62 5.94 -1.25 9.77
C VAL A 62 7.42 -0.84 9.65
N GLU A 63 7.73 0.21 8.89
CA GLU A 63 9.09 0.76 8.79
C GLU A 63 9.61 1.22 10.16
N GLU A 64 8.80 1.96 10.93
CA GLU A 64 9.17 2.38 12.28
C GLU A 64 9.40 1.19 13.22
N GLN A 65 8.51 0.20 13.20
CA GLN A 65 8.62 -1.01 14.01
C GLN A 65 9.86 -1.83 13.64
N ALA A 66 10.17 -1.97 12.35
CA ALA A 66 11.33 -2.70 11.87
C ALA A 66 12.64 -2.02 12.28
N VAL A 67 12.72 -0.69 12.14
CA VAL A 67 13.87 0.08 12.60
C VAL A 67 14.04 -0.05 14.11
N PHE A 68 12.96 0.09 14.88
CA PHE A 68 13.00 -0.07 16.33
C PHE A 68 13.53 -1.45 16.75
N ALA A 69 12.94 -2.52 16.21
CA ALA A 69 13.31 -3.89 16.53
C ALA A 69 14.81 -4.13 16.29
N LEU A 70 15.33 -3.71 15.14
CA LEU A 70 16.74 -3.88 14.81
C LEU A 70 17.67 -3.02 15.70
N LEU A 71 17.27 -1.80 16.06
CA LEU A 71 18.07 -0.97 16.97
C LEU A 71 18.11 -1.57 18.38
N VAL A 72 16.99 -2.12 18.87
CA VAL A 72 16.90 -2.83 20.16
C VAL A 72 17.75 -4.10 20.14
N ASP A 73 17.80 -4.80 19.02
CA ASP A 73 18.67 -5.97 18.79
C ASP A 73 20.17 -5.57 18.65
N GLY A 74 20.50 -4.29 18.77
CA GLY A 74 21.88 -3.78 18.79
C GLY A 74 22.50 -3.53 17.42
N HIS A 75 21.71 -3.56 16.33
CA HIS A 75 22.21 -3.26 14.99
C HIS A 75 22.59 -1.79 14.86
N SER A 76 23.67 -1.52 14.12
CA SER A 76 24.05 -0.14 13.80
C SER A 76 23.07 0.49 12.81
N VAL A 77 22.94 1.83 12.81
CA VAL A 77 22.13 2.57 11.81
C VAL A 77 22.46 2.18 10.37
N ARG A 78 23.74 1.84 10.09
CA ARG A 78 24.17 1.39 8.77
C ARG A 78 23.58 0.02 8.41
N ASP A 79 23.57 -0.91 9.35
CA ASP A 79 23.08 -2.28 9.14
C ASP A 79 21.55 -2.29 9.04
N VAL A 80 20.88 -1.45 9.84
CA VAL A 80 19.44 -1.23 9.74
C VAL A 80 19.07 -0.73 8.34
N ALA A 81 19.72 0.34 7.86
CA ALA A 81 19.47 0.89 6.53
C ALA A 81 19.68 -0.15 5.41
N ALA A 82 20.71 -1.00 5.53
CA ALA A 82 20.96 -2.07 4.58
C ALA A 82 19.87 -3.17 4.62
N SER A 83 19.33 -3.47 5.79
CA SER A 83 18.35 -4.54 6.00
C SER A 83 16.93 -4.14 5.60
N THR A 84 16.56 -2.88 5.85
CA THR A 84 15.21 -2.36 5.56
C THR A 84 15.08 -1.71 4.18
N GLY A 85 16.21 -1.36 3.55
CA GLY A 85 16.22 -0.58 2.30
C GLY A 85 15.97 0.92 2.50
N LEU A 86 15.79 1.37 3.75
CA LEU A 86 15.67 2.79 4.10
C LEU A 86 17.02 3.50 3.99
N SER A 87 16.99 4.81 3.73
CA SER A 87 18.21 5.61 3.82
C SER A 87 18.70 5.73 5.27
N LYS A 88 20.02 5.90 5.46
CA LYS A 88 20.59 6.18 6.79
C LYS A 88 19.96 7.42 7.46
N SER A 89 19.58 8.40 6.65
CA SER A 89 18.89 9.61 7.12
C SER A 89 17.49 9.32 7.64
N GLU A 90 16.75 8.40 7.01
CA GLU A 90 15.45 7.93 7.50
C GLU A 90 15.58 7.18 8.81
N VAL A 91 16.48 6.20 8.86
CA VAL A 91 16.76 5.43 10.08
C VAL A 91 17.17 6.37 11.23
N GLY A 92 18.06 7.32 10.97
CA GLY A 92 18.48 8.30 11.97
C GLY A 92 17.36 9.25 12.43
N ARG A 93 16.41 9.59 11.55
CA ARG A 93 15.21 10.36 11.94
C ARG A 93 14.31 9.55 12.84
N ILE A 94 14.08 8.28 12.53
CA ILE A 94 13.26 7.37 13.32
C ILE A 94 13.91 7.15 14.70
N ALA A 95 15.21 6.83 14.75
CA ALA A 95 15.95 6.63 15.99
C ALA A 95 15.87 7.84 16.94
N LYS A 96 16.10 9.05 16.42
CA LYS A 96 16.00 10.30 17.21
C LYS A 96 14.60 10.57 17.75
N ARG A 97 13.55 10.12 17.06
CA ARG A 97 12.17 10.23 17.58
C ARG A 97 12.00 9.34 18.80
N PHE A 98 12.46 8.10 18.75
CA PHE A 98 12.39 7.18 19.89
C PHE A 98 13.16 7.70 21.11
N GLU A 99 14.36 8.26 20.91
CA GLU A 99 15.15 8.88 21.99
C GLU A 99 14.39 10.04 22.66
N ARG A 100 13.72 10.89 21.87
CA ARG A 100 12.94 12.02 22.39
C ARG A 100 11.69 11.57 23.15
N ASP A 101 11.05 10.52 22.67
CA ASP A 101 9.77 10.03 23.18
C ASP A 101 9.98 8.95 24.28
N GLY A 102 11.21 8.81 24.78
CA GLY A 102 11.59 8.02 25.96
C GLY A 102 11.56 6.51 25.72
N ASP A 103 11.98 6.05 24.54
CA ASP A 103 11.86 4.66 24.05
C ASP A 103 10.42 4.12 24.04
N THR A 104 9.44 5.00 24.27
CA THR A 104 8.05 4.65 24.15
C THR A 104 7.74 4.57 22.67
N LEU A 105 7.29 3.40 22.21
CA LEU A 105 6.51 3.29 20.99
C LEU A 105 5.13 3.94 21.22
N VAL A 106 5.09 5.20 21.67
CA VAL A 106 3.95 6.05 21.32
C VAL A 106 4.12 6.23 19.83
N SER A 107 3.60 5.24 19.10
CA SER A 107 3.38 5.30 17.69
C SER A 107 2.72 6.65 17.48
N HIS A 108 3.49 7.60 16.96
CA HIS A 108 2.93 8.66 16.17
C HIS A 108 2.44 8.03 14.86
N ALA A 109 1.65 6.94 14.95
CA ALA A 109 0.64 6.62 13.98
C ALA A 109 -0.11 7.93 13.83
N THR A 110 0.25 8.63 12.77
CA THR A 110 -0.63 9.49 12.02
C THR A 110 -2.00 8.87 12.22
N LEU A 111 -2.89 9.59 12.94
CA LEU A 111 -4.17 9.04 13.37
C LEU A 111 -4.75 8.25 12.20
N ALA A 112 -5.00 6.96 12.41
CA ALA A 112 -5.50 6.11 11.33
C ALA A 112 -6.67 6.84 10.67
N PRO A 113 -6.83 6.73 9.33
CA PRO A 113 -7.94 7.39 8.65
C PRO A 113 -9.25 7.12 9.40
N LEU A 114 -10.13 8.12 9.51
CA LEU A 114 -11.33 8.00 10.34
C LEU A 114 -12.09 6.70 10.00
N GLY A 115 -12.34 5.89 11.03
CA GLY A 115 -12.98 4.58 10.89
C GLY A 115 -12.13 3.50 10.21
N ALA A 116 -10.81 3.63 10.17
CA ALA A 116 -9.88 2.65 9.57
C ALA A 116 -8.85 2.08 10.57
N ALA A 117 -9.04 2.31 11.87
CA ALA A 117 -8.09 1.88 12.88
C ALA A 117 -7.88 0.36 12.88
N ASP A 118 -8.95 -0.41 12.71
CA ASP A 118 -8.87 -1.87 12.62
C ASP A 118 -8.22 -2.31 11.30
N ASP A 119 -8.58 -1.70 10.17
CA ASP A 119 -7.95 -1.96 8.87
C ASP A 119 -6.42 -1.75 8.91
N VAL A 120 -5.97 -0.67 9.54
CA VAL A 120 -4.53 -0.37 9.73
C VAL A 120 -3.89 -1.39 10.67
N ARG A 121 -4.52 -1.70 11.81
CA ARG A 121 -4.00 -2.69 12.77
C ARG A 121 -3.82 -4.05 12.12
N ASP A 122 -4.83 -4.53 11.39
CA ASP A 122 -4.81 -5.83 10.75
C ASP A 122 -3.80 -5.86 9.59
N GLY A 123 -3.67 -4.76 8.84
CA GLY A 123 -2.62 -4.59 7.84
C GLY A 123 -1.20 -4.71 8.42
N ILE A 124 -0.94 -4.06 9.56
CA ILE A 124 0.34 -4.16 10.27
C ILE A 124 0.58 -5.60 10.73
N ARG A 125 -0.40 -6.24 11.36
CA ARG A 125 -0.31 -7.64 11.81
C ARG A 125 0.01 -8.58 10.65
N ALA A 126 -0.69 -8.44 9.54
CA ALA A 126 -0.48 -9.23 8.33
C ALA A 126 0.93 -9.02 7.76
N ALA A 127 1.45 -7.78 7.76
CA ALA A 127 2.81 -7.49 7.31
C ALA A 127 3.88 -8.20 8.15
N TRP A 128 3.64 -8.37 9.46
CA TRP A 128 4.49 -9.17 10.35
C TRP A 128 4.21 -10.68 10.30
N GLY A 129 3.32 -11.14 9.43
CA GLY A 129 2.98 -12.56 9.27
C GLY A 129 1.99 -13.10 10.31
N HIS A 130 1.35 -12.23 11.09
CA HIS A 130 0.26 -12.61 12.00
C HIS A 130 -1.07 -12.67 11.24
N ARG A 131 -1.90 -13.68 11.53
CA ARG A 131 -3.28 -13.82 11.02
C ARG A 131 -4.29 -13.47 12.10
#